data_AF-A0A0N5D8I7-F1
#
_entry.id   AF-A0A0N5D8I7-F1
#
_cell.length_a   1.000
_cell.length_b   1.000
_cell.length_c   1.000
_cell.angle_alpha   90.00
_cell.angle_beta   90.00
_cell.angle_gamma   90.00
#
_symmetry.space_group_name_H-M   'P 1'
#
loop_
_entity.id
_entity.type
_entity.pdbx_description
1 polymer ?
#
loop_
_entity_poly.entity_id
_entity_poly.type
_entity_poly.pdbx_seq_one_letter_code
_entity_poly.pdbx_strand_id
1 'polypeptide(L)'
;MFLINLIAPATLTTVTPEICQDKAPPGKASDCTLYPELCYNPIYMKLMKEQCPKTCGYCDQITTTKSRRKISAACQDKEGPDGKSNCKEVKYLCNVPIYMPLILIQCPHTCGLC
;
A
#
# COMPACT_ATOMS: atom_id res chain seq x y z
N MET A 1 -32.66 -11.32 47.18
CA MET A 1 -32.68 -11.17 45.71
C MET A 1 -31.45 -10.36 45.31
N PHE A 2 -30.36 -11.03 44.93
CA PHE A 2 -29.25 -10.38 44.23
C PHE A 2 -29.23 -10.93 42.81
N LEU A 3 -29.50 -10.06 41.85
CA LEU A 3 -29.45 -10.35 40.42
C LEU A 3 -27.99 -10.49 40.00
N ILE A 4 -27.57 -11.72 39.70
CA ILE A 4 -26.31 -11.99 39.02
C ILE A 4 -26.48 -11.57 37.54
N ASN A 5 -25.84 -10.46 37.17
CA ASN A 5 -25.73 -10.02 35.79
C ASN A 5 -24.90 -11.03 34.99
N LEU A 6 -25.50 -11.54 33.91
CA LEU A 6 -24.86 -12.43 32.95
C LEU A 6 -23.87 -11.61 32.10
N ILE A 7 -22.58 -11.67 32.42
CA ILE A 7 -21.53 -11.10 31.57
C ILE A 7 -21.26 -12.12 30.45
N ALA A 8 -21.62 -11.76 29.22
CA ALA A 8 -21.32 -12.55 28.03
C ALA A 8 -19.78 -12.69 27.84
N PRO A 9 -19.27 -13.85 27.38
CA PRO A 9 -17.85 -14.01 27.12
C PRO A 9 -17.43 -13.11 25.96
N ALA A 10 -16.57 -12.13 26.23
CA ALA A 10 -15.88 -11.39 25.19
C ALA A 10 -14.97 -12.37 24.44
N THR A 11 -15.31 -12.66 23.19
CA THR A 11 -14.45 -13.44 22.29
C THR A 11 -13.19 -12.63 22.02
N LEU A 12 -12.08 -13.04 22.64
CA LEU A 12 -10.74 -12.59 22.27
C LEU A 12 -10.48 -13.07 20.84
N THR A 13 -10.77 -12.21 19.87
CA THR A 13 -10.34 -12.44 18.49
C THR A 13 -8.83 -12.30 18.51
N THR A 14 -8.12 -13.43 18.55
CA THR A 14 -6.69 -13.48 18.30
C THR A 14 -6.46 -12.96 16.90
N VAL A 15 -6.14 -11.67 16.78
CA VAL A 15 -5.69 -11.06 15.54
C VAL A 15 -4.34 -11.71 15.25
N THR A 16 -4.37 -12.82 14.51
CA THR A 16 -3.16 -13.37 13.94
C THR A 16 -2.65 -12.25 13.03
N PRO A 17 -1.42 -11.73 13.25
CA PRO A 17 -0.87 -10.78 12.30
C PRO A 17 -0.90 -11.49 10.95
N GLU A 18 -1.67 -10.97 10.00
CA GLU A 18 -1.67 -11.51 8.66
C GLU A 18 -0.24 -11.33 8.16
N ILE A 19 0.52 -12.43 8.13
CA ILE A 19 1.95 -12.38 7.81
C ILE A 19 2.02 -11.87 6.38
N CYS A 20 2.54 -10.67 6.20
CA CYS A 20 2.70 -10.12 4.88
C CYS A 20 3.84 -10.84 4.15
N GLN A 21 3.46 -11.82 3.34
CA GLN A 21 4.36 -12.65 2.57
C GLN A 21 3.81 -12.87 1.17
N ASP A 22 4.72 -13.10 0.24
CA ASP A 22 4.35 -13.52 -1.10
C ASP A 22 3.80 -14.95 -1.07
N LYS A 23 2.71 -15.17 -1.79
CA LYS A 23 2.09 -16.47 -1.92
C LYS A 23 2.95 -17.37 -2.78
N ALA A 24 2.96 -18.66 -2.44
CA ALA A 24 3.68 -19.68 -3.16
C ALA A 24 2.81 -20.93 -3.29
N PRO A 25 2.96 -21.70 -4.39
CA PRO A 25 2.35 -23.03 -4.48
C PRO A 25 2.91 -23.98 -3.40
N PRO A 26 2.15 -25.01 -2.98
CA PRO A 26 2.65 -26.00 -2.02
C PRO A 26 3.95 -26.65 -2.48
N GLY A 27 4.97 -26.64 -1.61
CA GLY A 27 6.27 -27.24 -1.87
C GLY A 27 7.14 -26.49 -2.89
N LYS A 28 6.78 -25.25 -3.25
CA LYS A 28 7.56 -24.41 -4.17
C LYS A 28 7.84 -23.04 -3.57
N ALA A 29 8.88 -22.39 -4.09
CA ALA A 29 9.13 -20.98 -3.81
C ALA A 29 8.08 -20.11 -4.51
N SER A 30 7.93 -18.87 -4.04
CA SER A 30 7.10 -17.88 -4.72
C SER A 30 7.78 -17.41 -5.99
N ASP A 31 7.01 -17.26 -7.07
CA ASP A 31 7.48 -16.68 -8.33
C ASP A 31 7.45 -15.14 -8.32
N CYS A 32 6.99 -14.50 -7.24
CA CYS A 32 6.82 -13.06 -7.18
C CYS A 32 8.11 -12.29 -7.48
N THR A 33 9.27 -12.80 -7.06
CA THR A 33 10.58 -12.18 -7.33
C THR A 33 10.99 -12.23 -8.80
N LEU A 34 10.34 -13.06 -9.63
CA LEU A 34 10.59 -13.17 -11.06
C LEU A 34 9.88 -12.07 -11.86
N TYR A 35 8.84 -11.46 -11.29
CA TYR A 35 7.96 -10.51 -12.01
C TYR A 35 7.70 -9.20 -11.24
N PRO A 36 8.71 -8.54 -10.65
CA PRO A 36 8.51 -7.34 -9.84
C PRO A 36 7.89 -6.17 -10.64
N GLU A 37 8.12 -6.10 -11.95
CA GLU A 37 7.55 -5.08 -12.83
C GLU A 37 6.03 -5.18 -12.96
N LEU A 38 5.45 -6.37 -12.77
CA LEU A 38 4.00 -6.55 -12.82
C LEU A 38 3.27 -5.87 -11.67
N CYS A 39 3.96 -5.53 -10.57
CA CYS A 39 3.44 -4.68 -9.51
C CYS A 39 2.90 -3.34 -10.04
N TYR A 40 3.45 -2.89 -11.17
CA TYR A 40 3.11 -1.62 -11.78
C TYR A 40 2.28 -1.79 -13.05
N ASN A 41 2.11 -3.00 -13.58
CA ASN A 41 1.29 -3.21 -14.77
C ASN A 41 -0.21 -3.12 -14.39
N PRO A 42 -1.03 -2.26 -15.03
CA PRO A 42 -2.41 -2.01 -14.60
C PRO A 42 -3.31 -3.24 -14.72
N ILE A 43 -2.96 -4.18 -15.60
CA ILE A 43 -3.67 -5.45 -15.77
C ILE A 43 -3.37 -6.39 -14.59
N TYR A 44 -2.13 -6.40 -14.11
CA TYR A 44 -1.65 -7.36 -13.10
C TYR A 44 -1.56 -6.76 -11.69
N MET A 45 -1.64 -5.45 -11.52
CA MET A 45 -1.43 -4.76 -10.25
C MET A 45 -2.34 -5.30 -9.13
N LYS A 46 -3.61 -5.58 -9.44
CA LYS A 46 -4.53 -6.17 -8.46
C LYS A 46 -4.08 -7.57 -8.04
N LEU A 47 -3.74 -8.42 -9.00
CA LEU A 47 -3.25 -9.78 -8.74
C LEU A 47 -1.96 -9.73 -7.92
N MET A 48 -1.01 -8.86 -8.30
CA MET A 48 0.27 -8.70 -7.63
C MET A 48 0.11 -8.16 -6.21
N LYS A 49 -0.88 -7.30 -5.95
CA LYS A 49 -1.22 -6.88 -4.59
C LYS A 49 -1.70 -8.04 -3.71
N GLU A 50 -2.43 -8.99 -4.29
CA GLU A 50 -2.99 -10.15 -3.57
C GLU A 50 -2.00 -11.31 -3.42
N GLN A 51 -1.13 -11.52 -4.42
CA GLN A 51 -0.20 -12.65 -4.50
C GLN A 51 1.20 -12.28 -4.04
N CYS A 52 1.62 -11.05 -4.29
CA CYS A 52 2.98 -10.57 -4.09
C CYS A 52 3.04 -9.31 -3.21
N PRO A 53 2.32 -9.24 -2.08
CA PRO A 53 2.26 -8.02 -1.28
C PRO A 53 3.62 -7.62 -0.69
N LYS A 54 4.54 -8.57 -0.49
CA LYS A 54 5.89 -8.27 -0.02
C LYS A 54 6.78 -7.80 -1.15
N THR A 55 6.81 -8.51 -2.27
CA THR A 55 7.58 -8.08 -3.45
C THR A 55 7.15 -6.70 -3.94
N CYS A 56 5.85 -6.40 -3.93
CA CYS A 56 5.32 -5.10 -4.37
C CYS A 56 5.32 -4.01 -3.29
N GLY A 57 5.79 -4.30 -2.07
CA GLY A 57 5.89 -3.30 -0.99
C GLY A 57 4.54 -2.88 -0.38
N TYR A 58 3.50 -3.71 -0.45
CA TYR A 58 2.19 -3.43 0.14
C TYR A 58 2.06 -3.83 1.63
N CYS A 59 3.10 -4.43 2.21
CA CYS A 59 3.08 -4.91 3.60
C CYS A 59 2.82 -3.83 4.66
N ASP A 60 3.15 -2.57 4.38
CA ASP A 60 2.96 -1.48 5.34
C ASP A 60 1.50 -1.01 5.47
N GLN A 61 0.61 -1.46 4.57
CA GLN A 61 -0.81 -1.05 4.55
C GLN A 61 -1.71 -1.92 5.44
N ILE A 62 -1.21 -3.07 5.92
CA ILE A 62 -2.04 -4.09 6.59
C ILE A 62 -2.18 -3.78 8.10
N THR A 63 -1.28 -2.98 8.67
CA THR A 63 -1.32 -2.61 10.10
C THR A 63 -2.17 -1.37 10.38
N THR A 64 -2.72 -0.69 9.37
CA THR A 64 -3.39 0.61 9.54
C THR A 64 -4.90 0.60 9.27
N THR A 65 -5.64 -0.38 9.80
CA THR A 65 -7.10 -0.17 10.03
C THR A 65 -7.39 0.69 11.26
N LYS A 66 -6.37 1.07 12.06
CA LYS A 66 -6.48 2.07 13.14
C LYS A 66 -5.29 3.01 13.20
N SER A 67 -5.00 3.68 12.09
CA SER A 67 -4.52 5.06 12.17
C SER A 67 -4.70 5.71 10.82
N ARG A 68 -5.72 6.55 10.70
CA ARG A 68 -5.50 7.82 10.00
C ARG A 68 -4.45 8.58 10.82
N ARG A 69 -3.18 8.14 10.78
CA ARG A 69 -2.11 9.10 10.91
C ARG A 69 -2.24 9.90 9.63
N LYS A 70 -2.96 11.00 9.78
CA LYS A 70 -2.70 12.23 9.06
C LYS A 70 -1.22 12.55 9.33
N ILE A 71 -0.31 11.80 8.71
CA ILE A 71 1.01 12.31 8.43
C ILE A 71 0.69 13.37 7.41
N SER A 72 0.49 14.59 7.88
CA SER A 72 0.70 15.77 7.07
C SER A 72 2.20 15.78 6.73
N ALA A 73 2.64 14.84 5.89
CA ALA A 73 3.60 15.20 4.87
C ALA A 73 2.92 16.34 4.16
N ALA A 74 3.57 17.50 4.07
CA ALA A 74 3.03 18.59 3.29
C ALA A 74 2.58 17.99 1.95
N CYS A 75 1.27 18.03 1.69
CA CYS A 75 0.71 17.60 0.43
C CYS A 75 1.17 18.61 -0.60
N GLN A 76 2.38 18.42 -1.10
CA GLN A 76 2.99 19.31 -2.05
C GLN A 76 3.85 18.48 -2.97
N ASP A 77 3.85 18.90 -4.22
CA ASP A 77 4.79 18.41 -5.21
C ASP A 77 6.21 18.76 -4.75
N LYS A 78 7.13 17.82 -4.91
CA LYS A 78 8.52 18.01 -4.55
C LYS A 78 9.22 18.90 -5.58
N GLU A 79 10.22 19.62 -5.10
CA GLU A 79 11.12 20.42 -5.91
C GLU A 79 12.45 19.69 -6.11
N GLY A 80 13.09 19.92 -7.26
CA GLY A 80 14.46 19.48 -7.53
C GLY A 80 15.50 20.34 -6.80
N PRO A 81 16.80 20.05 -7.00
CA PRO A 81 17.89 20.84 -6.42
C PRO A 81 17.90 22.32 -6.84
N ASP A 82 17.23 22.65 -7.95
CA ASP A 82 17.04 24.00 -8.47
C ASP A 82 15.85 24.74 -7.83
N GLY A 83 15.16 24.11 -6.87
CA GLY A 83 13.98 24.67 -6.20
C GLY A 83 12.75 24.74 -7.11
N LYS A 84 12.72 23.98 -8.22
CA LYS A 84 11.56 23.93 -9.12
C LYS A 84 10.95 22.54 -9.14
N SER A 85 9.62 22.52 -9.27
CA SER A 85 8.88 21.27 -9.51
C SER A 85 8.55 21.16 -11.00
N ASN A 86 8.77 19.99 -11.58
CA ASN A 86 8.36 19.66 -12.94
C ASN A 86 7.03 18.86 -12.99
N CYS A 87 6.31 18.77 -11.87
CA CYS A 87 5.14 17.90 -11.75
C CYS A 87 4.03 18.29 -12.75
N LYS A 88 3.84 19.59 -13.03
CA LYS A 88 2.85 20.06 -14.01
C LYS A 88 3.14 19.51 -15.41
N GLU A 89 4.40 19.52 -15.81
CA GLU A 89 4.88 19.06 -17.11
C GLU A 89 4.72 17.54 -17.25
N VAL A 90 4.95 16.81 -16.16
CA VAL A 90 4.89 15.35 -16.15
C VAL A 90 3.58 14.77 -15.60
N LYS A 91 2.51 15.58 -15.50
CA LYS A 91 1.20 15.14 -14.97
C LYS A 91 0.64 13.89 -15.66
N TYR A 92 0.94 13.70 -16.95
CA TYR A 92 0.52 12.50 -17.68
C TYR A 92 1.09 11.20 -17.08
N LEU A 93 2.25 11.27 -16.40
CA LEU A 93 2.87 10.14 -15.72
C LEU A 93 2.02 9.60 -14.56
N CYS A 94 1.10 10.40 -14.00
CA CYS A 94 0.11 9.92 -13.04
C CYS A 94 -0.81 8.81 -13.60
N ASN A 95 -0.76 8.53 -14.90
CA ASN A 95 -1.47 7.42 -15.53
C ASN A 95 -0.54 6.44 -16.26
N VAL A 96 0.78 6.65 -16.20
CA VAL A 96 1.76 5.79 -16.85
C VAL A 96 2.26 4.77 -15.82
N PRO A 97 1.95 3.48 -15.99
CA PRO A 97 2.06 2.53 -14.88
C PRO A 97 3.51 2.34 -14.38
N ILE A 98 4.50 2.34 -15.28
CA ILE A 98 5.92 2.24 -14.88
C ILE A 98 6.41 3.45 -14.06
N TYR A 99 5.79 4.62 -14.22
CA TYR A 99 6.17 5.84 -13.50
C TYR A 99 5.29 6.11 -12.27
N MET A 100 4.13 5.46 -12.15
CA MET A 100 3.21 5.57 -11.02
C MET A 100 3.90 5.52 -9.64
N PRO A 101 4.76 4.54 -9.32
CA PRO A 101 5.35 4.42 -7.99
C PRO A 101 6.17 5.66 -7.61
N LEU A 102 6.88 6.20 -8.59
CA LEU A 102 7.72 7.38 -8.43
C LEU A 102 6.87 8.66 -8.42
N ILE A 103 6.00 8.84 -9.41
CA ILE A 103 5.26 10.09 -9.59
C ILE A 103 4.25 10.34 -8.47
N LEU A 104 3.66 9.28 -7.89
CA LEU A 104 2.76 9.40 -6.75
C LEU A 104 3.49 9.85 -5.48
N ILE A 105 4.79 9.56 -5.36
CA ILE A 105 5.64 10.03 -4.25
C ILE A 105 6.16 11.44 -4.50
N GLN A 106 6.51 11.76 -5.74
CA GLN A 106 7.12 13.05 -6.11
C GLN A 106 6.08 14.16 -6.32
N CYS A 107 4.90 13.82 -6.82
CA CYS A 107 3.86 14.75 -7.26
C CYS A 107 2.47 14.41 -6.68
N PRO A 108 2.33 14.23 -5.36
CA PRO A 108 1.07 13.77 -4.77
C PRO A 108 -0.09 14.74 -5.00
N HIS A 109 0.17 16.05 -5.05
CA HIS A 109 -0.86 17.07 -5.31
C HIS A 109 -1.22 17.10 -6.79
N THR A 110 -0.24 17.10 -7.70
CA THR A 110 -0.53 17.06 -9.15
C THR A 110 -1.27 15.77 -9.56
N CYS A 111 -1.01 14.64 -8.89
CA CYS A 111 -1.71 13.38 -9.12
C CYS A 111 -3.00 13.21 -8.30
N GLY A 112 -3.42 14.20 -7.51
CA GLY A 112 -4.69 14.20 -6.78
C GLY A 112 -4.79 13.17 -5.64
N LEU A 113 -3.65 12.78 -5.06
CA LEU A 113 -3.62 11.96 -3.85
C LEU A 113 -3.95 12.76 -2.58
N CYS A 114 -3.90 14.06 -2.75
CA CYS A 114 -4.30 15.13 -1.86
C CYS A 114 -4.48 16.38 -2.75
#